data_AF-A0AB74CEM0-F1
#
_entry.id   AF-A0AB74CEM0-F1
#
_cell.length_a   1.000
_cell.length_b   1.000
_cell.length_c   1.000
_cell.angle_alpha   90.00
_cell.angle_beta   90.00
_cell.angle_gamma   90.00
#
_symmetry.space_group_name_H-M   'P 1'
#
loop_
_entity.id
_entity.type
_entity.pdbx_description
1 polymer ?
#
loop_
_entity_poly.entity_id
_entity_poly.type
_entity_poly.pdbx_seq_one_letter_code
_entity_poly.pdbx_strand_id
1 'polypeptide(L)'
;MTTDVQRNDKAIATPSSVLLAVSPALRTAFPKLNRGSGIAVKMPYRPTLGLNPVVERPDSLGAHLALALHGFPVCMLSDGHGSPDSETEALDDVYLETITIQSRVFQRFSIDHQIFFEPVDGEEAERLELQHQVFNKVFDNRLIFPPIPRPQKILDCGYGTGSWAIEAAEQHPKCKVIGLDIYPYMNPDDIPDNLCLQVDDLNRPFTFPPNHFDLVHSRLLATGINRDRWPSYIRDIKRVLKPGGWVQLVEIYFNVQSDNGSITEQHALRQWSTQLMGSLEEVKDLRVGTRLRNLLTAAGLAEVDARMIPLPLSAWSNDPRMRDIGAANRDNVKKLLPALGLYPFTQRLRMTPQQFAELIARAQQEADTHNLKAYFPL
;
A
#
# COMPACT_ATOMS: atom_id res chain seq x y z
N MET A 1 52.23 13.99 -22.89
CA MET A 1 51.22 15.04 -22.67
C MET A 1 49.87 14.38 -22.74
N THR A 2 49.30 14.16 -21.55
CA THR A 2 47.97 13.65 -21.27
C THR A 2 46.95 14.76 -21.47
N THR A 3 45.82 14.48 -22.13
CA THR A 3 44.63 15.32 -22.03
C THR A 3 43.46 14.43 -21.67
N ASP A 4 43.10 14.52 -20.39
CA ASP A 4 41.90 14.01 -19.75
C ASP A 4 40.65 14.50 -20.47
N VAL A 5 39.77 13.56 -20.85
CA VAL A 5 38.36 13.86 -21.15
C VAL A 5 37.57 13.51 -19.89
N GLN A 6 37.24 14.53 -19.11
CA GLN A 6 36.36 14.43 -17.95
C GLN A 6 34.99 13.89 -18.39
N ARG A 7 34.66 12.67 -17.95
CA ARG A 7 33.29 12.16 -17.89
C ARG A 7 32.51 13.00 -16.88
N ASN A 8 31.49 13.67 -17.36
CA ASN A 8 30.57 14.45 -16.56
C ASN A 8 29.49 13.51 -15.99
N ASP A 9 29.80 12.82 -14.90
CA ASP A 9 28.84 12.00 -14.15
C ASP A 9 27.87 12.91 -13.39
N LYS A 10 26.79 13.34 -14.08
CA LYS A 10 25.62 13.89 -13.39
C LYS A 10 24.86 12.72 -12.74
N ALA A 11 25.16 12.46 -11.47
CA ALA A 11 24.32 11.67 -10.59
C ALA A 11 22.89 12.24 -10.63
N ILE A 12 21.96 11.44 -11.14
CA ILE A 12 20.52 11.72 -11.12
C ILE A 12 20.11 11.59 -9.65
N ALA A 13 19.73 12.71 -9.03
CA ALA A 13 19.17 12.72 -7.69
C ALA A 13 17.90 11.86 -7.66
N THR A 14 17.94 10.76 -6.91
CA THR A 14 16.81 9.85 -6.71
C THR A 14 15.90 10.38 -5.59
N PRO A 15 14.56 10.46 -5.76
CA PRO A 15 13.68 11.05 -4.75
C PRO A 15 13.00 10.01 -3.84
N SER A 16 12.92 10.29 -2.53
CA SER A 16 12.50 9.44 -1.38
C SER A 16 11.04 8.92 -1.37
N SER A 17 10.75 7.71 -0.81
CA SER A 17 9.36 7.33 -0.39
C SER A 17 9.16 6.18 0.67
N VAL A 18 9.43 6.50 1.93
CA VAL A 18 8.71 6.07 3.15
C VAL A 18 8.63 7.33 3.99
N LEU A 19 7.44 7.86 4.23
CA LEU A 19 7.27 9.21 4.75
C LEU A 19 6.48 9.23 6.06
N LEU A 20 7.05 9.88 7.07
CA LEU A 20 6.43 10.16 8.35
C LEU A 20 6.36 11.67 8.53
N ALA A 21 5.23 12.19 8.99
CA ALA A 21 5.13 13.58 9.41
C ALA A 21 4.13 13.77 10.56
N VAL A 22 4.30 14.87 11.28
CA VAL A 22 3.56 15.21 12.49
C VAL A 22 2.72 16.45 12.27
N SER A 23 1.49 16.45 12.74
CA SER A 23 0.70 17.67 12.87
C SER A 23 1.31 18.56 13.98
N PRO A 24 1.61 19.84 13.75
CA PRO A 24 2.23 20.70 14.76
C PRO A 24 1.44 20.71 16.08
N ALA A 25 2.12 20.57 17.22
CA ALA A 25 1.51 20.83 18.51
C ALA A 25 1.25 22.34 18.71
N LEU A 26 0.17 22.70 19.41
CA LEU A 26 0.02 24.05 19.99
C LEU A 26 1.24 24.33 20.86
N ARG A 27 2.08 25.29 20.47
CA ARG A 27 3.36 25.56 21.13
C ARG A 27 3.14 25.91 22.61
N THR A 28 3.45 24.97 23.49
CA THR A 28 3.96 25.24 24.83
C THR A 28 5.38 24.66 24.89
N ALA A 29 6.32 25.50 25.29
CA ALA A 29 7.74 25.38 25.02
C ALA A 29 8.39 24.16 25.70
N PHE A 30 9.18 23.37 24.95
CA PHE A 30 10.26 22.54 25.49
C PHE A 30 11.44 22.44 24.49
N PRO A 31 12.69 22.28 24.97
CA PRO A 31 13.90 22.57 24.21
C PRO A 31 14.33 21.43 23.27
N LYS A 32 15.10 21.80 22.24
CA LYS A 32 15.65 20.96 21.17
C LYS A 32 16.37 19.72 21.73
N LEU A 33 16.02 18.53 21.23
CA LEU A 33 16.85 17.32 21.42
C LEU A 33 17.98 17.28 20.38
N ASN A 34 19.20 17.04 20.87
CA ASN A 34 20.43 16.94 20.10
C ASN A 34 20.45 15.72 19.17
N ARG A 35 21.04 15.91 17.98
CA ARG A 35 21.46 14.82 17.09
C ARG A 35 22.70 14.14 17.67
N GLY A 36 22.64 12.83 17.87
CA GLY A 36 23.77 12.05 18.34
C GLY A 36 23.50 10.55 18.25
N SER A 37 24.34 9.87 17.50
CA SER A 37 24.51 8.43 17.35
C SER A 37 24.37 7.59 18.64
N GLY A 38 23.79 6.41 18.50
CA GLY A 38 24.20 5.23 19.28
C GLY A 38 23.17 4.62 20.23
N ILE A 39 22.79 3.38 19.91
CA ILE A 39 22.71 2.22 20.82
C ILE A 39 21.73 2.33 22.00
N ALA A 40 20.68 1.50 21.99
CA ALA A 40 19.99 1.09 23.21
C ALA A 40 19.96 -0.46 23.31
N VAL A 41 20.54 -0.91 24.42
CA VAL A 41 20.92 -2.25 24.86
C VAL A 41 19.75 -3.22 25.03
N LYS A 42 19.98 -4.48 24.67
CA LYS A 42 19.12 -5.66 24.86
C LYS A 42 19.28 -6.24 26.28
N MET A 43 18.18 -6.59 26.95
CA MET A 43 18.17 -7.47 28.14
C MET A 43 17.13 -8.59 27.95
N PRO A 44 17.36 -9.80 28.49
CA PRO A 44 16.81 -11.03 27.94
C PRO A 44 15.49 -11.44 28.58
N TYR A 45 14.57 -12.01 27.80
CA TYR A 45 13.47 -12.81 28.33
C TYR A 45 13.58 -14.25 27.81
N ARG A 46 13.55 -15.20 28.75
CA ARG A 46 13.66 -16.65 28.52
C ARG A 46 12.25 -17.27 28.30
N PRO A 47 12.18 -18.41 27.61
CA PRO A 47 10.94 -19.01 27.12
C PRO A 47 10.29 -19.96 28.15
N THR A 48 9.00 -20.23 27.97
CA THR A 48 8.33 -21.42 28.52
C THR A 48 7.76 -22.28 27.38
N LEU A 49 8.06 -23.56 27.47
CA LEU A 49 7.79 -24.67 26.56
C LEU A 49 6.51 -25.45 26.93
N GLY A 50 5.90 -26.09 25.93
CA GLY A 50 4.98 -27.24 26.02
C GLY A 50 4.12 -27.33 24.75
N LEU A 51 4.48 -28.06 23.68
CA LEU A 51 4.31 -29.51 23.41
C LEU A 51 2.84 -29.98 23.58
N ASN A 52 2.15 -30.68 22.68
CA ASN A 52 2.37 -31.18 21.30
C ASN A 52 0.98 -31.73 20.77
N PRO A 53 0.86 -32.38 19.59
CA PRO A 53 -0.19 -32.15 18.58
C PRO A 53 -1.40 -33.11 18.62
N VAL A 54 -2.43 -32.78 17.82
CA VAL A 54 -3.37 -33.77 17.27
C VAL A 54 -3.51 -33.54 15.76
N VAL A 55 -3.23 -34.61 15.01
CA VAL A 55 -3.46 -34.78 13.57
C VAL A 55 -4.82 -35.42 13.40
N GLU A 56 -5.66 -34.90 12.51
CA GLU A 56 -6.58 -35.73 11.70
C GLU A 56 -7.16 -34.93 10.51
N ARG A 57 -7.02 -35.54 9.32
CA ARG A 57 -7.79 -35.39 8.07
C ARG A 57 -8.10 -36.85 7.64
N PRO A 58 -9.06 -37.19 6.75
CA PRO A 58 -9.62 -36.39 5.65
C PRO A 58 -11.18 -36.50 5.56
N ASP A 59 -11.93 -35.80 4.71
CA ASP A 59 -12.12 -36.07 3.28
C ASP A 59 -13.06 -35.04 2.61
N SER A 60 -12.98 -35.05 1.28
CA SER A 60 -13.65 -34.27 0.24
C SER A 60 -15.18 -34.09 0.31
N LEU A 61 -15.69 -32.94 -0.15
CA LEU A 61 -16.81 -32.87 -1.10
C LEU A 61 -16.96 -31.47 -1.76
N GLY A 62 -17.03 -31.45 -3.09
CA GLY A 62 -17.93 -30.60 -3.89
C GLY A 62 -17.75 -29.08 -3.91
N ALA A 63 -17.01 -28.58 -4.91
CA ALA A 63 -17.04 -27.18 -5.31
C ALA A 63 -18.37 -26.83 -6.01
N HIS A 64 -19.20 -26.04 -5.34
CA HIS A 64 -20.17 -25.10 -5.93
C HIS A 64 -20.64 -24.14 -4.83
N LEU A 65 -20.01 -22.97 -4.72
CA LEU A 65 -20.54 -21.87 -3.91
C LEU A 65 -21.10 -20.79 -4.84
N ALA A 66 -22.41 -20.85 -5.04
CA ALA A 66 -23.17 -19.71 -5.54
C ALA A 66 -23.26 -18.70 -4.39
N LEU A 67 -22.76 -17.47 -4.60
CA LEU A 67 -22.97 -16.36 -3.68
C LEU A 67 -24.46 -16.08 -3.55
N ALA A 68 -25.04 -16.44 -2.40
CA ALA A 68 -26.34 -15.92 -1.97
C ALA A 68 -26.08 -14.66 -1.14
N LEU A 69 -26.03 -13.51 -1.81
CA LEU A 69 -25.98 -12.20 -1.17
C LEU A 69 -27.41 -11.71 -0.93
N HIS A 70 -27.95 -11.92 0.27
CA HIS A 70 -29.16 -11.25 0.74
C HIS A 70 -28.95 -10.67 2.13
N GLY A 71 -28.90 -9.32 2.18
CA GLY A 71 -29.18 -8.49 3.35
C GLY A 71 -28.19 -8.56 4.51
N PHE A 72 -27.19 -7.68 4.52
CA PHE A 72 -26.37 -7.43 5.71
C PHE A 72 -26.39 -5.95 6.10
N PRO A 73 -26.72 -5.61 7.35
CA PRO A 73 -26.47 -4.28 7.88
C PRO A 73 -24.98 -4.10 8.15
N VAL A 74 -24.48 -2.91 7.83
CA VAL A 74 -23.17 -2.43 8.23
C VAL A 74 -23.12 -2.28 9.76
N CYS A 75 -22.02 -2.73 10.38
CA CYS A 75 -21.67 -2.57 11.79
C CYS A 75 -22.77 -2.91 12.83
N MET A 76 -22.91 -4.19 13.21
CA MET A 76 -23.52 -4.55 14.49
C MET A 76 -22.39 -4.78 15.50
N LEU A 77 -22.08 -3.75 16.30
CA LEU A 77 -21.33 -3.96 17.55
C LEU A 77 -22.20 -4.86 18.44
N SER A 78 -21.72 -6.06 18.76
CA SER A 78 -22.28 -6.82 19.87
C SER A 78 -22.04 -6.02 21.16
N ASP A 79 -23.08 -5.85 21.95
CA ASP A 79 -23.15 -5.15 23.24
C ASP A 79 -23.40 -3.64 23.19
N GLY A 80 -24.67 -3.27 22.94
CA GLY A 80 -25.47 -2.42 23.84
C GLY A 80 -25.05 -0.97 24.13
N HIS A 81 -23.93 -0.47 23.61
CA HIS A 81 -23.51 0.93 23.68
C HIS A 81 -23.25 1.40 22.25
N GLY A 82 -24.24 2.06 21.66
CA GLY A 82 -24.14 2.64 20.33
C GLY A 82 -22.86 3.48 20.18
N SER A 83 -22.11 3.23 19.12
CA SER A 83 -21.04 4.13 18.68
C SER A 83 -21.69 5.48 18.31
N PRO A 84 -21.16 6.62 18.77
CA PRO A 84 -21.69 7.94 18.40
C PRO A 84 -21.46 8.31 16.91
N ASP A 85 -20.86 7.41 16.12
CA ASP A 85 -20.59 7.61 14.68
C ASP A 85 -21.69 6.97 13.78
N SER A 86 -22.95 6.91 14.24
CA SER A 86 -24.06 6.17 13.60
C SER A 86 -24.66 6.79 12.33
N GLU A 87 -23.83 7.33 11.44
CA GLU A 87 -24.25 7.82 10.11
C GLU A 87 -23.86 6.86 8.98
N THR A 88 -23.63 5.58 9.29
CA THR A 88 -23.36 4.59 8.24
C THR A 88 -24.65 4.21 7.56
N GLU A 89 -24.81 4.66 6.32
CA GLU A 89 -25.92 4.27 5.45
C GLU A 89 -25.72 2.84 4.93
N ALA A 90 -26.80 2.25 4.42
CA ALA A 90 -26.71 0.97 3.73
C ALA A 90 -25.80 1.10 2.51
N LEU A 91 -25.00 0.06 2.26
CA LEU A 91 -24.13 0.00 1.08
C LEU A 91 -25.00 0.05 -0.19
N ASP A 92 -24.73 1.01 -1.06
CA ASP A 92 -25.36 1.07 -2.38
C ASP A 92 -24.82 -0.07 -3.27
N ASP A 93 -25.74 -0.81 -3.89
CA ASP A 93 -25.43 -1.94 -4.77
C ASP A 93 -24.49 -1.57 -5.92
N VAL A 94 -24.43 -0.28 -6.31
CA VAL A 94 -23.52 0.21 -7.35
C VAL A 94 -22.05 -0.10 -7.05
N TYR A 95 -21.66 -0.15 -5.77
CA TYR A 95 -20.29 -0.47 -5.36
C TYR A 95 -19.96 -1.98 -5.45
N LEU A 96 -20.98 -2.83 -5.58
CA LEU A 96 -20.83 -4.28 -5.73
C LEU A 96 -20.81 -4.71 -7.20
N GLU A 97 -21.21 -3.84 -8.12
CA GLU A 97 -21.22 -4.15 -9.54
C GLU A 97 -19.81 -4.39 -10.09
N THR A 98 -19.67 -5.46 -10.88
CA THR A 98 -18.40 -5.85 -11.50
C THR A 98 -18.52 -6.04 -13.02
N ILE A 99 -17.37 -5.99 -13.68
CA ILE A 99 -17.18 -6.36 -15.09
C ILE A 99 -16.03 -7.35 -15.22
N THR A 100 -16.06 -8.18 -16.26
CA THR A 100 -14.99 -9.13 -16.55
C THR A 100 -14.20 -8.70 -17.77
N ILE A 101 -12.88 -8.62 -17.64
CA ILE A 101 -11.95 -8.33 -18.74
C ILE A 101 -10.87 -9.41 -18.73
N GLN A 102 -10.76 -10.17 -19.83
CA GLN A 102 -9.77 -11.26 -19.99
C GLN A 102 -9.70 -12.19 -18.76
N SER A 103 -10.88 -12.63 -18.30
CA SER A 103 -11.06 -13.53 -17.14
C SER A 103 -10.72 -12.95 -15.77
N ARG A 104 -10.38 -11.67 -15.67
CA ARG A 104 -10.22 -10.95 -14.40
C ARG A 104 -11.44 -10.09 -14.11
N VAL A 105 -11.79 -9.94 -12.84
CA VAL A 105 -12.98 -9.20 -12.38
C VAL A 105 -12.55 -7.81 -11.93
N PHE A 106 -13.27 -6.77 -12.34
CA PHE A 106 -13.02 -5.37 -11.97
C PHE A 106 -14.29 -4.76 -11.40
N GLN A 107 -14.17 -3.84 -10.44
CA GLN A 107 -15.32 -3.08 -9.96
C GLN A 107 -15.77 -2.09 -11.04
N ARG A 108 -17.02 -2.19 -11.50
CA ARG A 108 -17.57 -1.33 -12.55
C ARG A 108 -17.49 0.14 -12.18
N PHE A 109 -17.93 0.47 -10.96
CA PHE A 109 -17.95 1.85 -10.47
C PHE A 109 -16.57 2.54 -10.59
N SER A 110 -15.50 1.85 -10.17
CA SER A 110 -14.14 2.38 -10.23
C SER A 110 -13.63 2.55 -11.66
N ILE A 111 -14.01 1.66 -12.58
CA ILE A 111 -13.68 1.80 -14.01
C ILE A 111 -14.39 3.02 -14.62
N ASP A 112 -15.70 3.13 -14.42
CA ASP A 112 -16.52 4.18 -15.01
C ASP A 112 -16.13 5.58 -14.48
N HIS A 113 -15.72 5.66 -13.21
CA HIS A 113 -15.30 6.90 -12.56
C HIS A 113 -13.77 7.09 -12.52
N GLN A 114 -13.01 6.20 -13.17
CA GLN A 114 -11.55 6.26 -13.27
C GLN A 114 -10.85 6.32 -11.89
N ILE A 115 -11.38 5.63 -10.88
CA ILE A 115 -10.86 5.61 -9.51
C ILE A 115 -9.65 4.69 -9.41
N PHE A 116 -9.75 3.44 -9.84
CA PHE A 116 -8.61 2.53 -9.94
C PHE A 116 -8.85 1.55 -11.11
N PHE A 117 -7.81 0.84 -11.55
CA PHE A 117 -7.83 0.02 -12.77
C PHE A 117 -7.32 -1.40 -12.58
N GLU A 118 -7.20 -1.83 -11.33
CA GLU A 118 -6.79 -3.15 -10.89
C GLU A 118 -7.99 -4.11 -10.79
N PRO A 119 -7.77 -5.42 -10.91
CA PRO A 119 -8.80 -6.41 -10.61
C PRO A 119 -9.24 -6.37 -9.14
N VAL A 120 -10.35 -7.02 -8.83
CA VAL A 120 -10.91 -7.20 -7.47
C VAL A 120 -11.25 -8.66 -7.17
N ASP A 121 -10.77 -9.59 -7.99
CA ASP A 121 -10.94 -11.03 -7.83
C ASP A 121 -10.02 -11.64 -6.76
N GLY A 122 -10.25 -12.91 -6.42
CA GLY A 122 -9.47 -13.62 -5.42
C GLY A 122 -7.97 -13.75 -5.75
N GLU A 123 -7.59 -13.71 -7.03
CA GLU A 123 -6.17 -13.69 -7.42
C GLU A 123 -5.51 -12.38 -6.98
N GLU A 124 -6.22 -11.25 -7.10
CA GLU A 124 -5.73 -9.96 -6.61
C GLU A 124 -5.71 -9.89 -5.09
N ALA A 125 -6.71 -10.46 -4.42
CA ALA A 125 -6.72 -10.54 -2.97
C ALA A 125 -5.48 -11.28 -2.42
N GLU A 126 -5.17 -12.45 -2.99
CA GLU A 126 -3.96 -13.22 -2.65
C GLU A 126 -2.69 -12.39 -2.89
N ARG A 127 -2.64 -11.63 -3.99
CA ARG A 127 -1.52 -10.73 -4.28
C ARG A 127 -1.36 -9.65 -3.21
N LEU A 128 -2.45 -9.01 -2.78
CA LEU A 128 -2.44 -7.96 -1.75
C LEU A 128 -1.99 -8.50 -0.39
N GLU A 129 -2.37 -9.73 -0.04
CA GLU A 129 -1.87 -10.41 1.16
C GLU A 129 -0.36 -10.68 1.09
N LEU A 130 0.14 -11.23 -0.03
CA LEU A 130 1.57 -11.41 -0.27
C LEU A 130 2.33 -10.07 -0.17
N GLN A 131 1.77 -9.00 -0.75
CA GLN A 131 2.33 -7.67 -0.68
C GLN A 131 2.43 -7.16 0.77
N HIS A 132 1.40 -7.37 1.58
CA HIS A 132 1.43 -7.01 2.99
C HIS A 132 2.52 -7.79 3.75
N GLN A 133 2.67 -9.09 3.51
CA GLN A 133 3.75 -9.90 4.10
C GLN A 133 5.15 -9.41 3.69
N VAL A 134 5.33 -9.02 2.43
CA VAL A 134 6.59 -8.42 1.95
C VAL A 134 6.88 -7.13 2.72
N PHE A 135 5.89 -6.25 2.89
CA PHE A 135 6.07 -5.03 3.66
C PHE A 135 6.42 -5.31 5.13
N ASN A 136 5.80 -6.30 5.77
CA ASN A 136 6.19 -6.70 7.13
C ASN A 136 7.67 -7.10 7.20
N LYS A 137 8.19 -7.83 6.20
CA LYS A 137 9.64 -8.10 6.12
C LYS A 137 10.49 -6.85 5.88
N VAL A 138 10.08 -5.98 4.97
CA VAL A 138 10.79 -4.71 4.68
C VAL A 138 10.90 -3.87 5.94
N PHE A 139 9.87 -3.86 6.76
CA PHE A 139 9.72 -3.00 7.93
C PHE A 139 10.04 -3.68 9.26
N ASP A 140 10.70 -4.83 9.26
CA ASP A 140 11.07 -5.58 10.48
C ASP A 140 9.86 -5.87 11.40
N ASN A 141 8.72 -6.20 10.79
CA ASN A 141 7.39 -6.39 11.41
C ASN A 141 6.89 -5.17 12.19
N ARG A 142 7.40 -3.98 11.88
CA ARG A 142 6.93 -2.74 12.46
C ARG A 142 5.83 -2.14 11.60
N LEU A 143 4.61 -2.17 12.13
CA LEU A 143 3.42 -1.67 11.43
C LEU A 143 3.27 -0.14 11.51
N ILE A 144 3.54 0.43 12.70
CA ILE A 144 3.46 1.87 12.99
C ILE A 144 4.87 2.42 13.24
N PHE A 145 5.35 3.29 12.35
CA PHE A 145 6.67 3.94 12.45
C PHE A 145 6.72 5.18 13.34
N PRO A 146 5.64 5.99 13.45
CA PRO A 146 5.57 7.03 14.44
C PRO A 146 5.73 6.49 15.86
N PRO A 147 6.36 7.23 16.79
CA PRO A 147 6.48 6.83 18.19
C PRO A 147 5.17 7.09 18.95
N ILE A 148 4.08 6.41 18.56
CA ILE A 148 2.77 6.50 19.21
C ILE A 148 2.59 5.25 20.09
N PRO A 149 2.88 5.31 21.40
CA PRO A 149 2.89 4.11 22.24
C PRO A 149 1.47 3.52 22.46
N ARG A 150 0.43 4.36 22.42
CA ARG A 150 -0.96 3.97 22.70
C ARG A 150 -1.94 4.75 21.80
N PRO A 151 -2.00 4.46 20.49
CA PRO A 151 -2.99 5.11 19.62
C PRO A 151 -4.40 4.81 20.13
N GLN A 152 -5.31 5.79 20.06
CA GLN A 152 -6.71 5.62 20.45
C GLN A 152 -7.61 5.48 19.21
N LYS A 153 -7.28 6.19 18.12
CA LYS A 153 -7.98 6.13 16.84
C LYS A 153 -7.01 6.16 15.66
N ILE A 154 -7.13 5.18 14.78
CA ILE A 154 -6.37 5.06 13.53
C ILE A 154 -7.34 5.10 12.34
N LEU A 155 -7.00 5.86 11.31
CA LEU A 155 -7.63 5.78 10.00
C LEU A 155 -6.68 5.06 9.03
N ASP A 156 -7.13 3.98 8.40
CA ASP A 156 -6.46 3.31 7.30
C ASP A 156 -7.15 3.69 5.98
N CYS A 157 -6.42 4.32 5.07
CA CYS A 157 -6.95 4.75 3.77
C CYS A 157 -6.56 3.74 2.68
N GLY A 158 -7.58 3.18 2.03
CA GLY A 158 -7.51 2.15 1.00
C GLY A 158 -7.09 0.82 1.60
N TYR A 159 -7.96 0.25 2.44
CA TYR A 159 -7.64 -0.95 3.20
C TYR A 159 -7.46 -2.19 2.31
N GLY A 160 -7.97 -2.20 1.07
CA GLY A 160 -7.88 -3.33 0.16
C GLY A 160 -8.47 -4.61 0.75
N THR A 161 -7.65 -5.61 1.03
CA THR A 161 -8.08 -6.84 1.72
C THR A 161 -8.23 -6.69 3.23
N GLY A 162 -7.83 -5.56 3.79
CA GLY A 162 -7.89 -5.26 5.22
C GLY A 162 -6.68 -5.76 6.02
N SER A 163 -5.70 -6.44 5.41
CA SER A 163 -4.59 -7.09 6.15
C SER A 163 -3.84 -6.14 7.10
N TRP A 164 -3.58 -4.89 6.68
CA TRP A 164 -2.93 -3.90 7.54
C TRP A 164 -3.84 -3.46 8.69
N ALA A 165 -5.11 -3.17 8.41
CA ALA A 165 -6.07 -2.69 9.40
C ALA A 165 -6.38 -3.76 10.45
N ILE A 166 -6.49 -5.03 10.04
CA ILE A 166 -6.66 -6.19 10.92
C ILE A 166 -5.44 -6.31 11.84
N GLU A 167 -4.22 -6.36 11.30
CA GLU A 167 -3.00 -6.47 12.12
C GLU A 167 -2.87 -5.28 13.09
N ALA A 168 -3.23 -4.06 12.66
CA ALA A 168 -3.22 -2.87 13.51
C ALA A 168 -4.23 -2.97 14.66
N ALA A 169 -5.43 -3.48 14.38
CA ALA A 169 -6.47 -3.68 15.38
C ALA A 169 -6.07 -4.74 16.40
N GLU A 170 -5.47 -5.85 15.96
CA GLU A 170 -4.95 -6.92 16.82
C GLU A 170 -3.78 -6.47 17.70
N GLN A 171 -2.81 -5.72 17.14
CA GLN A 171 -1.67 -5.19 17.91
C GLN A 171 -2.07 -4.10 18.91
N HIS A 172 -3.20 -3.44 18.67
CA HIS A 172 -3.71 -2.34 19.50
C HIS A 172 -5.19 -2.55 19.88
N PRO A 173 -5.51 -3.51 20.76
CA PRO A 173 -6.90 -3.89 21.08
C PRO A 173 -7.73 -2.79 21.77
N LYS A 174 -7.07 -1.71 22.24
CA LYS A 174 -7.72 -0.52 22.81
C LYS A 174 -7.86 0.65 21.83
N CYS A 175 -7.37 0.49 20.61
CA CYS A 175 -7.46 1.48 19.54
C CYS A 175 -8.65 1.15 18.64
N LYS A 176 -9.48 2.14 18.32
CA LYS A 176 -10.48 2.01 17.26
C LYS A 176 -9.76 2.20 15.92
N VAL A 177 -9.81 1.21 15.05
CA VAL A 177 -9.28 1.29 13.69
C VAL A 177 -10.46 1.47 12.73
N ILE A 178 -10.38 2.46 11.86
CA ILE A 178 -11.36 2.69 10.79
C ILE A 178 -10.65 2.52 9.46
N GLY A 179 -11.10 1.59 8.62
CA GLY A 179 -10.60 1.42 7.26
C GLY A 179 -11.58 2.01 6.26
N LEU A 180 -11.08 2.77 5.28
CA LEU A 180 -11.85 3.22 4.11
C LEU A 180 -11.35 2.51 2.85
N ASP A 181 -12.25 2.02 2.02
CA ASP A 181 -11.94 1.60 0.65
C ASP A 181 -13.17 1.82 -0.24
N ILE A 182 -13.00 1.99 -1.54
CA ILE A 182 -14.12 2.14 -2.46
C ILE A 182 -14.70 0.78 -2.86
N TYR A 183 -13.93 -0.30 -2.72
CA TYR A 183 -14.38 -1.67 -2.96
C TYR A 183 -14.56 -2.41 -1.63
N PRO A 184 -15.78 -2.89 -1.32
CA PRO A 184 -16.09 -3.59 -0.08
C PRO A 184 -15.57 -5.04 -0.09
N TYR A 185 -14.27 -5.24 -0.18
CA TYR A 185 -13.69 -6.58 0.00
C TYR A 185 -13.94 -7.03 1.45
N MET A 186 -14.72 -8.08 1.65
CA MET A 186 -15.04 -8.60 2.99
C MET A 186 -15.09 -10.12 3.02
N ASN A 187 -14.38 -10.70 4.00
CA ASN A 187 -14.76 -11.94 4.66
C ASN A 187 -15.13 -11.58 6.12
N PRO A 188 -16.42 -11.42 6.44
CA PRO A 188 -16.87 -10.83 7.72
C PRO A 188 -16.60 -11.70 8.95
N ASP A 189 -16.28 -12.98 8.78
CA ASP A 189 -16.11 -13.92 9.92
C ASP A 189 -14.80 -13.72 10.70
N ASP A 190 -13.86 -12.91 10.21
CA ASP A 190 -12.49 -12.79 10.74
C ASP A 190 -12.08 -11.35 11.14
N ILE A 191 -13.01 -10.40 11.31
CA ILE A 191 -12.65 -9.00 11.66
C ILE A 191 -12.61 -8.74 13.18
N PRO A 192 -11.57 -8.07 13.72
CA PRO A 192 -11.51 -7.70 15.14
C PRO A 192 -12.62 -6.71 15.56
N ASP A 193 -13.14 -6.84 16.80
CA ASP A 193 -14.23 -6.00 17.34
C ASP A 193 -13.91 -4.48 17.33
N ASN A 194 -12.62 -4.13 17.38
CA ASN A 194 -12.15 -2.75 17.37
C ASN A 194 -11.84 -2.21 15.96
N LEU A 195 -12.16 -2.96 14.91
CA LEU A 195 -12.02 -2.56 13.50
C LEU A 195 -13.39 -2.26 12.88
N CYS A 196 -13.49 -1.14 12.18
CA CYS A 196 -14.65 -0.75 11.39
C CYS A 196 -14.22 -0.46 9.95
N LEU A 197 -14.65 -1.29 9.00
CA LEU A 197 -14.41 -1.08 7.57
C LEU A 197 -15.61 -0.37 6.95
N GLN A 198 -15.36 0.65 6.15
CA GLN A 198 -16.39 1.48 5.53
C GLN A 198 -16.09 1.67 4.04
N VAL A 199 -17.15 1.76 3.24
CA VAL A 199 -17.04 2.11 1.83
C VAL A 199 -17.05 3.63 1.68
N ASP A 200 -15.95 4.20 1.18
CA ASP A 200 -15.86 5.63 0.89
C ASP A 200 -14.86 5.93 -0.23
N ASP A 201 -15.12 7.01 -0.98
CA ASP A 201 -14.26 7.47 -2.07
C ASP A 201 -13.25 8.50 -1.55
N LEU A 202 -12.00 8.08 -1.40
CA LEU A 202 -10.89 8.96 -0.98
C LEU A 202 -10.61 10.11 -1.97
N ASN A 203 -11.18 10.08 -3.18
CA ASN A 203 -11.15 11.21 -4.11
C ASN A 203 -12.15 12.31 -3.76
N ARG A 204 -13.03 12.09 -2.79
CA ARG A 204 -13.91 13.10 -2.18
C ARG A 204 -13.29 13.65 -0.90
N PRO A 205 -13.71 14.84 -0.45
CA PRO A 205 -13.31 15.37 0.86
C PRO A 205 -13.69 14.40 1.99
N PHE A 206 -12.80 14.22 2.96
CA PHE A 206 -13.09 13.34 4.11
C PHE A 206 -14.32 13.84 4.87
N THR A 207 -15.18 12.92 5.27
CA THR A 207 -16.41 13.19 6.04
C THR A 207 -16.18 13.27 7.55
N PHE A 208 -15.01 12.85 8.03
CA PHE A 208 -14.69 12.87 9.46
C PHE A 208 -14.55 14.28 10.06
N PRO A 209 -14.83 14.46 11.36
CA PRO A 209 -14.55 15.69 12.09
C PRO A 209 -13.06 16.07 12.08
N PRO A 210 -12.72 17.37 12.23
CA PRO A 210 -11.33 17.76 12.44
C PRO A 210 -10.80 17.22 13.77
N ASN A 211 -9.48 17.02 13.88
CA ASN A 211 -8.80 16.57 15.10
C ASN A 211 -9.33 15.24 15.68
N HIS A 212 -9.61 14.26 14.83
CA HIS A 212 -10.26 13.01 15.20
C HIS A 212 -9.28 11.83 15.41
N PHE A 213 -8.23 11.73 14.59
CA PHE A 213 -7.33 10.57 14.57
C PHE A 213 -5.96 10.86 15.18
N ASP A 214 -5.37 9.86 15.85
CA ASP A 214 -3.98 9.89 16.33
C ASP A 214 -3.00 9.56 15.21
N LEU A 215 -3.43 8.69 14.29
CA LEU A 215 -2.66 8.27 13.11
C LEU A 215 -3.60 8.16 11.91
N VAL A 216 -3.14 8.68 10.77
CA VAL A 216 -3.69 8.33 9.46
C VAL A 216 -2.63 7.56 8.70
N HIS A 217 -2.97 6.35 8.28
CA HIS A 217 -2.15 5.45 7.46
C HIS A 217 -2.68 5.45 6.03
N SER A 218 -1.78 5.46 5.06
CA SER A 218 -2.11 5.27 3.65
C SER A 218 -0.93 4.60 2.95
N ARG A 219 -1.20 3.55 2.19
CA ARG A 219 -0.17 2.72 1.56
C ARG A 219 -0.58 2.31 0.16
N LEU A 220 0.24 2.66 -0.83
CA LEU A 220 0.10 2.32 -2.24
C LEU A 220 -1.19 2.85 -2.90
N LEU A 221 -1.55 4.11 -2.61
CA LEU A 221 -2.72 4.75 -3.21
C LEU A 221 -2.39 5.61 -4.45
N ALA A 222 -1.15 5.61 -4.93
CA ALA A 222 -0.77 6.27 -6.19
C ALA A 222 -1.67 5.87 -7.39
N THR A 223 -2.19 4.64 -7.42
CA THR A 223 -3.09 4.17 -8.49
C THR A 223 -4.57 4.47 -8.22
N GLY A 224 -4.98 4.69 -6.96
CA GLY A 224 -6.36 4.99 -6.57
C GLY A 224 -6.69 6.49 -6.46
N ILE A 225 -5.73 7.33 -6.05
CA ILE A 225 -5.93 8.77 -5.88
C ILE A 225 -5.65 9.51 -7.18
N ASN A 226 -6.62 10.34 -7.59
CA ASN A 226 -6.53 11.20 -8.76
C ASN A 226 -5.34 12.16 -8.66
N ARG A 227 -4.66 12.41 -9.78
CA ARG A 227 -3.48 13.28 -9.87
C ARG A 227 -3.64 14.60 -9.13
N ASP A 228 -4.74 15.30 -9.39
CA ASP A 228 -4.98 16.64 -8.84
C ASP A 228 -5.57 16.62 -7.43
N ARG A 229 -5.96 15.43 -6.94
CA ARG A 229 -6.52 15.23 -5.60
C ARG A 229 -5.43 15.21 -4.53
N TRP A 230 -4.19 14.82 -4.85
CA TRP A 230 -3.11 14.69 -3.86
C TRP A 230 -2.93 15.90 -2.93
N PRO A 231 -2.86 17.16 -3.41
CA PRO A 231 -2.73 18.31 -2.51
C PRO A 231 -3.91 18.47 -1.54
N SER A 232 -5.15 18.22 -1.99
CA SER A 232 -6.31 18.30 -1.11
C SER A 232 -6.42 17.07 -0.20
N TYR A 233 -5.98 15.89 -0.65
CA TYR A 233 -6.00 14.64 0.12
C TYR A 233 -5.10 14.78 1.35
N ILE A 234 -3.89 15.31 1.16
CA ILE A 234 -2.99 15.63 2.28
C ILE A 234 -3.59 16.70 3.22
N ARG A 235 -4.33 17.69 2.70
CA ARG A 235 -5.01 18.69 3.55
C ARG A 235 -6.12 18.06 4.38
N ASP A 236 -6.88 17.13 3.82
CA ASP A 236 -7.91 16.40 4.56
C ASP A 236 -7.30 15.52 5.65
N ILE A 237 -6.24 14.78 5.33
CA ILE A 237 -5.47 14.03 6.33
C ILE A 237 -5.04 14.94 7.48
N LYS A 238 -4.42 16.09 7.18
CA LYS A 238 -4.01 17.05 8.21
C LYS A 238 -5.19 17.53 9.05
N ARG A 239 -6.32 17.83 8.41
CA ARG A 239 -7.53 18.34 9.08
C ARG A 239 -8.07 17.32 10.09
N VAL A 240 -8.12 16.05 9.73
CA VAL A 240 -8.66 14.98 10.59
C VAL A 240 -7.66 14.50 11.63
N LEU A 241 -6.37 14.82 11.52
CA LEU A 241 -5.39 14.54 12.56
C LEU A 241 -5.56 15.45 13.77
N LYS A 242 -5.48 14.85 14.97
CA LYS A 242 -5.33 15.60 16.22
C LYS A 242 -4.06 16.46 16.20
N PRO A 243 -3.97 17.54 17.00
CA PRO A 243 -2.69 18.19 17.27
C PRO A 243 -1.70 17.16 17.83
N GLY A 244 -0.51 17.06 17.22
CA GLY A 244 0.48 16.02 17.56
C GLY A 244 0.21 14.63 16.97
N GLY A 245 -0.88 14.44 16.22
CA GLY A 245 -1.14 13.23 15.45
C GLY A 245 -0.19 13.07 14.26
N TRP A 246 -0.08 11.85 13.74
CA TRP A 246 0.87 11.51 12.69
C TRP A 246 0.20 11.05 11.41
N VAL A 247 0.86 11.28 10.28
CA VAL A 247 0.57 10.58 9.03
C VAL A 247 1.73 9.66 8.69
N GLN A 248 1.40 8.45 8.23
CA GLN A 248 2.33 7.48 7.68
C GLN A 248 1.92 7.17 6.24
N LEU A 249 2.79 7.51 5.28
CA LEU A 249 2.58 7.28 3.85
C LEU A 249 3.66 6.36 3.29
N VAL A 250 3.25 5.37 2.51
CA VAL A 250 4.15 4.43 1.82
C VAL A 250 3.70 4.32 0.36
N GLU A 251 4.57 4.68 -0.59
CA GLU A 251 4.25 4.65 -2.02
C GLU A 251 5.38 3.99 -2.80
N ILE A 252 5.05 3.29 -3.88
CA ILE A 252 6.05 2.77 -4.81
C ILE A 252 6.16 3.71 -6.01
N TYR A 253 7.38 4.00 -6.44
CA TYR A 253 7.62 4.54 -7.75
C TYR A 253 7.61 3.41 -8.80
N PHE A 254 6.55 3.33 -9.60
CA PHE A 254 6.33 2.26 -10.59
C PHE A 254 7.30 2.22 -11.78
N ASN A 255 8.39 2.98 -11.72
CA ASN A 255 9.47 2.90 -12.70
C ASN A 255 10.57 1.97 -12.19
N VAL A 256 10.63 0.76 -12.75
CA VAL A 256 11.65 -0.23 -12.38
C VAL A 256 13.04 0.33 -12.64
N GLN A 257 13.94 0.12 -11.68
CA GLN A 257 15.35 0.50 -11.74
C GLN A 257 16.26 -0.73 -11.57
N SER A 258 17.54 -0.53 -11.83
CA SER A 258 18.59 -1.55 -11.64
C SER A 258 19.73 -0.97 -10.82
N ASP A 259 20.17 -1.71 -9.80
CA ASP A 259 21.24 -1.27 -8.89
C ASP A 259 22.59 -1.05 -9.60
N ASN A 260 22.80 -1.77 -10.70
CA ASN A 260 24.00 -1.69 -11.54
C ASN A 260 23.78 -0.95 -12.88
N GLY A 261 22.61 -0.33 -13.09
CA GLY A 261 22.29 0.41 -14.32
C GLY A 261 22.13 -0.45 -15.58
N SER A 262 21.91 -1.77 -15.45
CA SER A 262 21.79 -2.67 -16.61
C SER A 262 20.43 -2.64 -17.31
N ILE A 263 19.37 -2.16 -16.65
CA ILE A 263 18.05 -2.03 -17.28
C ILE A 263 18.04 -0.82 -18.22
N THR A 264 17.61 -1.06 -19.45
CA THR A 264 17.53 -0.08 -20.55
C THR A 264 16.12 -0.06 -21.14
N GLU A 265 15.83 0.87 -22.06
CA GLU A 265 14.51 0.98 -22.74
C GLU A 265 14.15 -0.24 -23.60
N GLN A 266 15.11 -1.13 -23.90
CA GLN A 266 14.85 -2.38 -24.63
C GLN A 266 14.27 -3.49 -23.74
N HIS A 267 14.43 -3.39 -22.42
CA HIS A 267 13.97 -4.39 -21.46
C HIS A 267 12.45 -4.29 -21.26
N ALA A 268 11.80 -5.45 -21.17
CA ALA A 268 10.36 -5.56 -20.96
C ALA A 268 9.89 -4.93 -19.63
N LEU A 269 10.67 -5.01 -18.55
CA LEU A 269 10.38 -4.31 -17.30
C LEU A 269 10.31 -2.80 -17.48
N ARG A 270 11.22 -2.23 -18.28
CA ARG A 270 11.23 -0.80 -18.57
C ARG A 270 10.06 -0.42 -19.49
N GLN A 271 9.78 -1.23 -20.51
CA GLN A 271 8.63 -1.07 -21.39
C GLN A 271 7.31 -1.13 -20.60
N TRP A 272 7.20 -2.04 -19.62
CA TRP A 272 6.05 -2.15 -18.73
C TRP A 272 5.86 -0.87 -17.92
N SER A 273 6.91 -0.37 -17.25
CA SER A 273 6.86 0.87 -16.48
C SER A 273 6.46 2.08 -17.34
N THR A 274 7.09 2.25 -18.50
CA THR A 274 6.80 3.37 -19.41
C THR A 274 5.35 3.33 -19.89
N GLN A 275 4.85 2.15 -20.26
CA GLN A 275 3.47 2.00 -20.73
C GLN A 275 2.44 2.20 -19.61
N LEU A 276 2.70 1.70 -18.40
CA LEU A 276 1.82 1.93 -17.24
C LEU A 276 1.73 3.41 -16.91
N MET A 277 2.87 4.07 -16.77
CA MET A 277 2.91 5.49 -16.48
C MET A 277 2.23 6.31 -17.58
N GLY A 278 2.55 6.08 -18.85
CA GLY A 278 1.94 6.81 -19.97
C GLY A 278 0.44 6.56 -20.10
N SER A 279 -0.04 5.34 -19.86
CA SER A 279 -1.46 5.02 -19.95
C SER A 279 -2.32 5.73 -18.90
N LEU A 280 -1.75 6.08 -17.75
CA LEU A 280 -2.45 6.68 -16.61
C LEU A 280 -2.06 8.16 -16.37
N GLU A 281 -1.18 8.75 -17.19
CA GLU A 281 -0.61 10.06 -16.93
C GLU A 281 -1.57 11.25 -17.03
N GLU A 282 -2.81 11.03 -17.45
CA GLU A 282 -3.85 12.07 -17.41
C GLU A 282 -4.64 11.99 -16.10
N VAL A 283 -4.79 10.79 -15.53
CA VAL A 283 -5.67 10.52 -14.38
C VAL A 283 -4.95 10.28 -13.05
N LYS A 284 -3.78 9.62 -13.04
CA LYS A 284 -3.02 9.26 -11.83
C LYS A 284 -1.59 9.81 -11.82
N ASP A 285 -1.10 10.20 -10.65
CA ASP A 285 0.31 10.55 -10.44
C ASP A 285 1.10 9.37 -9.86
N LEU A 286 1.58 8.47 -10.73
CA LEU A 286 2.41 7.33 -10.33
C LEU A 286 3.83 7.72 -9.89
N ARG A 287 4.15 9.02 -9.85
CA ARG A 287 5.43 9.55 -9.33
C ARG A 287 5.25 10.20 -7.97
N VAL A 288 4.05 10.18 -7.38
CA VAL A 288 3.73 10.98 -6.21
C VAL A 288 4.64 10.72 -5.01
N GLY A 289 5.11 9.47 -4.83
CA GLY A 289 6.09 9.09 -3.81
C GLY A 289 7.24 10.09 -3.70
N THR A 290 7.79 10.48 -4.85
CA THR A 290 8.91 11.42 -4.99
C THR A 290 8.62 12.84 -4.50
N ARG A 291 7.33 13.21 -4.36
CA ARG A 291 6.85 14.55 -4.02
C ARG A 291 6.16 14.60 -2.66
N LEU A 292 5.92 13.46 -2.01
CA LEU A 292 5.15 13.39 -0.77
C LEU A 292 5.75 14.31 0.33
N ARG A 293 7.09 14.37 0.47
CA ARG A 293 7.75 15.27 1.43
C ARG A 293 7.33 16.73 1.23
N ASN A 294 7.30 17.17 -0.02
CA ASN A 294 6.92 18.54 -0.37
C ASN A 294 5.43 18.78 -0.14
N LEU A 295 4.58 17.82 -0.48
CA LEU A 295 3.13 17.90 -0.24
C LEU A 295 2.80 18.00 1.26
N LEU A 296 3.41 17.16 2.10
CA LEU A 296 3.23 17.21 3.56
C LEU A 296 3.71 18.53 4.15
N THR A 297 4.89 19.00 3.73
CA THR A 297 5.45 20.27 4.21
C THR A 297 4.59 21.46 3.78
N ALA A 298 4.12 21.47 2.52
CA ALA A 298 3.27 22.53 1.98
C ALA A 298 1.89 22.57 2.66
N ALA A 299 1.36 21.41 3.08
CA ALA A 299 0.16 21.36 3.90
C ALA A 299 0.41 21.85 5.35
N GLY A 300 1.66 22.03 5.76
CA GLY A 300 2.06 22.52 7.08
C GLY A 300 2.14 21.42 8.14
N LEU A 301 2.43 20.18 7.75
CA LEU A 301 2.93 19.17 8.69
C LEU A 301 4.42 19.45 9.00
N ALA A 302 4.83 19.13 10.22
CA ALA A 302 6.18 19.26 10.73
C ALA A 302 6.86 17.89 10.86
N GLU A 303 8.15 17.89 11.20
CA GLU A 303 8.93 16.67 11.51
C GLU A 303 8.87 15.60 10.42
N VAL A 304 8.95 16.05 9.16
CA VAL A 304 8.85 15.17 7.99
C VAL A 304 10.14 14.34 7.79
N ASP A 305 10.09 13.03 8.04
CA ASP A 305 11.14 12.05 7.72
C ASP A 305 10.78 11.25 6.47
N ALA A 306 11.69 11.20 5.49
CA ALA A 306 11.47 10.56 4.19
C ALA A 306 12.65 9.63 3.87
N ARG A 307 12.40 8.37 3.52
CA ARG A 307 13.44 7.39 3.15
C ARG A 307 13.14 6.78 1.80
N MET A 308 14.14 6.32 1.05
CA MET A 308 13.90 5.44 -0.11
C MET A 308 14.44 4.07 0.25
N ILE A 309 13.67 3.02 -0.04
CA ILE A 309 14.11 1.64 0.11
C ILE A 309 14.08 1.00 -1.29
N PRO A 310 15.22 0.52 -1.81
CA PRO A 310 15.18 -0.28 -3.04
C PRO A 310 14.51 -1.62 -2.73
N LEU A 311 13.26 -1.82 -3.17
CA LEU A 311 12.51 -3.06 -2.98
C LEU A 311 12.89 -4.06 -4.10
N PRO A 312 13.71 -5.08 -3.83
CA PRO A 312 14.20 -5.98 -4.87
C PRO A 312 13.06 -6.80 -5.47
N LEU A 313 13.08 -7.01 -6.79
CA LEU A 313 12.08 -7.85 -7.45
C LEU A 313 12.34 -9.35 -7.27
N SER A 314 13.57 -9.73 -6.94
CA SER A 314 14.02 -11.11 -6.73
C SER A 314 15.23 -11.15 -5.78
N ALA A 315 15.71 -12.36 -5.47
CA ALA A 315 16.75 -12.63 -4.47
C ALA A 315 18.19 -12.30 -4.95
N TRP A 316 18.38 -11.20 -5.66
CA TRP A 316 19.68 -10.85 -6.28
C TRP A 316 20.65 -10.11 -5.34
N SER A 317 20.18 -9.58 -4.21
CA SER A 317 21.03 -8.77 -3.33
C SER A 317 22.10 -9.61 -2.62
N ASN A 318 23.27 -9.02 -2.41
CA ASN A 318 24.33 -9.61 -1.58
C ASN A 318 24.06 -9.41 -0.08
N ASP A 319 23.25 -8.42 0.29
CA ASP A 319 22.80 -8.23 1.66
C ASP A 319 21.79 -9.34 2.01
N PRO A 320 22.02 -10.15 3.06
CA PRO A 320 21.14 -11.27 3.40
C PRO A 320 19.68 -10.87 3.64
N ARG A 321 19.43 -9.75 4.32
CA ARG A 321 18.08 -9.26 4.59
C ARG A 321 17.39 -8.85 3.29
N MET A 322 18.07 -8.08 2.44
CA MET A 322 17.50 -7.63 1.17
C MET A 322 17.29 -8.80 0.20
N ARG A 323 18.15 -9.82 0.26
CA ARG A 323 17.97 -11.06 -0.51
C ARG A 323 16.72 -11.81 -0.07
N ASP A 324 16.49 -11.94 1.23
CA ASP A 324 15.31 -12.61 1.77
C ASP A 324 14.01 -11.83 1.46
N ILE A 325 14.06 -10.49 1.53
CA ILE A 325 12.97 -9.62 1.07
C ILE A 325 12.69 -9.84 -0.42
N GLY A 326 13.73 -9.84 -1.26
CA GLY A 326 13.58 -10.08 -2.70
C GLY A 326 13.05 -11.47 -3.03
N ALA A 327 13.47 -12.50 -2.29
CA ALA A 327 12.94 -13.85 -2.41
C ALA A 327 11.43 -13.90 -2.11
N ALA A 328 11.00 -13.25 -1.03
CA ALA A 328 9.58 -13.16 -0.67
C ALA A 328 8.76 -12.30 -1.65
N ASN A 329 9.36 -11.25 -2.22
CA ASN A 329 8.67 -10.33 -3.13
C ASN A 329 8.47 -10.90 -4.54
N ARG A 330 9.22 -11.94 -4.92
CA ARG A 330 9.21 -12.51 -6.26
C ARG A 330 7.80 -12.87 -6.75
N ASP A 331 7.02 -13.59 -5.95
CA ASP A 331 5.69 -14.05 -6.36
C ASP A 331 4.69 -12.90 -6.39
N ASN A 332 4.80 -11.95 -5.45
CA ASN A 332 4.04 -10.69 -5.49
C ASN A 332 4.32 -9.92 -6.79
N VAL A 333 5.58 -9.76 -7.20
CA VAL A 333 5.94 -9.07 -8.46
C VAL A 333 5.34 -9.77 -9.67
N LYS A 334 5.41 -11.11 -9.72
CA LYS A 334 4.84 -11.88 -10.83
C LYS A 334 3.35 -11.68 -10.98
N LYS A 335 2.61 -11.55 -9.88
CA LYS A 335 1.17 -11.25 -9.89
C LYS A 335 0.89 -9.75 -10.13
N LEU A 336 1.76 -8.85 -9.65
CA LEU A 336 1.61 -7.40 -9.77
C LEU A 336 1.70 -6.92 -11.22
N LEU A 337 2.69 -7.40 -11.98
CA LEU A 337 2.90 -6.98 -13.37
C LEU A 337 1.65 -7.16 -14.26
N PRO A 338 0.99 -8.34 -14.31
CA PRO A 338 -0.24 -8.49 -15.06
C PRO A 338 -1.42 -7.76 -14.43
N ALA A 339 -1.58 -7.77 -13.10
CA ALA A 339 -2.73 -7.14 -12.43
C ALA A 339 -2.83 -5.64 -12.73
N LEU A 340 -1.72 -4.90 -12.56
CA LEU A 340 -1.68 -3.47 -12.82
C LEU A 340 -1.61 -3.14 -14.32
N GLY A 341 -1.15 -4.07 -15.15
CA GLY A 341 -1.00 -3.86 -16.59
C GLY A 341 -2.27 -4.16 -17.40
N LEU A 342 -3.14 -5.06 -16.93
CA LEU A 342 -4.20 -5.64 -17.77
C LEU A 342 -5.15 -4.57 -18.32
N TYR A 343 -5.82 -3.81 -17.45
CA TYR A 343 -6.75 -2.78 -17.91
C TYR A 343 -6.01 -1.65 -18.66
N PRO A 344 -4.94 -1.04 -18.11
CA PRO A 344 -4.32 0.10 -18.77
C PRO A 344 -3.74 -0.26 -20.15
N PHE A 345 -3.18 -1.45 -20.33
CA PHE A 345 -2.57 -1.81 -21.61
C PHE A 345 -3.62 -2.25 -22.62
N THR A 346 -4.58 -3.08 -22.21
CA THR A 346 -5.52 -3.68 -23.17
C THR A 346 -6.70 -2.77 -23.48
N GLN A 347 -7.18 -1.99 -22.52
CA GLN A 347 -8.32 -1.10 -22.71
C GLN A 347 -7.89 0.31 -23.09
N ARG A 348 -6.89 0.88 -22.41
CA ARG A 348 -6.48 2.28 -22.67
C ARG A 348 -5.49 2.38 -23.83
N LEU A 349 -4.45 1.54 -23.86
CA LEU A 349 -3.48 1.51 -24.97
C LEU A 349 -3.90 0.62 -26.15
N ARG A 350 -5.02 -0.11 -26.03
CA ARG A 350 -5.56 -1.01 -27.07
C ARG A 350 -4.57 -2.11 -27.50
N MET A 351 -3.69 -2.52 -26.59
CA MET A 351 -2.78 -3.64 -26.80
C MET A 351 -3.59 -4.94 -26.96
N THR A 352 -3.23 -5.78 -27.93
CA THR A 352 -3.91 -7.06 -28.11
C THR A 352 -3.59 -8.01 -26.94
N PRO A 353 -4.48 -8.97 -26.62
CA PRO A 353 -4.20 -9.97 -25.58
C PRO A 353 -2.86 -10.70 -25.78
N GLN A 354 -2.48 -10.97 -27.03
CA GLN A 354 -1.20 -11.60 -27.37
C GLN A 354 -0.02 -10.70 -27.02
N GLN A 355 -0.03 -9.43 -27.45
CA GLN A 355 1.03 -8.47 -27.14
C GLN A 355 1.17 -8.27 -25.63
N PHE A 356 0.04 -8.23 -24.91
CA PHE A 356 0.01 -8.14 -23.46
C PHE A 356 0.69 -9.34 -22.82
N ALA A 357 0.29 -10.56 -23.19
CA ALA A 357 0.88 -11.79 -22.68
C ALA A 357 2.39 -11.87 -22.95
N GLU A 358 2.84 -11.49 -24.16
CA GLU A 358 4.25 -11.47 -24.54
C GLU A 358 5.07 -10.45 -23.72
N LEU A 359 4.53 -9.25 -23.47
CA LEU A 359 5.19 -8.25 -22.63
C LEU A 359 5.29 -8.73 -21.18
N ILE A 360 4.20 -9.25 -20.61
CA ILE A 360 4.18 -9.73 -19.22
C ILE A 360 5.14 -10.91 -19.04
N ALA A 361 5.15 -11.88 -19.95
CA ALA A 361 6.05 -13.03 -19.87
C ALA A 361 7.53 -12.61 -19.86
N ARG A 362 7.91 -11.70 -20.77
CA ARG A 362 9.29 -11.16 -20.80
C ARG A 362 9.61 -10.35 -19.54
N ALA A 363 8.70 -9.51 -19.06
CA ALA A 363 8.92 -8.70 -17.86
C ALA A 363 9.05 -9.56 -16.59
N GLN A 364 8.25 -10.61 -16.45
CA GLN A 364 8.38 -11.58 -15.34
C GLN A 364 9.69 -12.36 -15.40
N GLN A 365 10.14 -12.75 -16.61
CA GLN A 365 11.45 -13.40 -16.79
C GLN A 365 12.61 -12.46 -16.40
N GLU A 366 12.54 -11.19 -16.82
CA GLU A 366 13.53 -10.18 -16.46
C GLU A 366 13.54 -9.90 -14.95
N ALA A 367 12.38 -9.88 -14.28
CA ALA A 367 12.29 -9.71 -12.82
C ALA A 367 13.05 -10.80 -12.04
N ASP A 368 13.06 -12.02 -12.57
CA ASP A 368 13.80 -13.16 -12.03
C ASP A 368 15.30 -13.15 -12.39
N THR A 369 15.73 -12.30 -13.33
CA THR A 369 17.11 -12.30 -13.81
C THR A 369 18.01 -11.52 -12.87
N HIS A 370 18.75 -12.22 -12.01
CA HIS A 370 19.58 -11.61 -10.95
C HIS A 370 20.63 -10.62 -11.45
N ASN A 371 21.16 -10.82 -12.67
CA ASN A 371 22.15 -9.90 -13.27
C ASN A 371 21.57 -8.50 -13.54
N LEU A 372 20.23 -8.39 -13.68
CA LEU A 372 19.57 -7.10 -13.86
C LEU A 372 19.43 -6.31 -12.57
N LYS A 373 19.60 -6.96 -11.41
CA LYS A 373 19.46 -6.36 -10.07
C LYS A 373 18.26 -5.41 -9.96
N ALA A 374 17.12 -5.88 -10.44
CA ALA A 374 15.92 -5.06 -10.62
C ALA A 374 15.25 -4.75 -9.28
N TYR A 375 14.80 -3.50 -9.09
CA TYR A 375 14.01 -3.10 -7.92
C TYR A 375 12.98 -2.04 -8.27
N PHE A 376 11.92 -1.96 -7.45
CA PHE A 376 11.07 -0.78 -7.37
C PHE A 376 11.61 0.14 -6.27
N PRO A 377 11.77 1.46 -6.52
CA PRO A 377 11.96 2.40 -5.42
C PRO A 377 10.66 2.44 -4.59
N LEU A 378 10.77 1.97 -3.35
CA LEU A 378 9.78 2.21 -2.29
C LEU A 378 10.12 3.55 -1.68
#